data_AF-A0A5C7DQQ5-F1
#
_entry.id   AF-A0A5C7DQQ5-F1
#
_cell.length_a   1.000
_cell.length_b   1.000
_cell.length_c   1.000
_cell.angle_alpha   90.00
_cell.angle_beta   90.00
_cell.angle_gamma   90.00
#
_symmetry.space_group_name_H-M   'P 1'
#
loop_
_entity.id
_entity.type
_entity.pdbx_description
1 polymer ?
#
loop_
_entity_poly.entity_id
_entity_poly.type
_entity_poly.pdbx_seq_one_letter_code
_entity_poly.pdbx_strand_id
1 'polypeptide(L)' 'MDKAMLSRVVSKLAKLEYIEFLKADDKREKIITLSAKGKEIYFDANVRIRQYEKEILDILKQDDQDKLLKLLDYINEKI' A
#
# COMPACT_ATOMS: atom_id res chain seq x y z
N MET A 1 -3.08 -0.45 12.74
CA MET A 1 -4.03 0.67 12.49
C MET A 1 -5.33 0.33 13.20
N ASP A 2 -5.94 1.26 13.92
CA ASP A 2 -7.22 1.02 14.59
C ASP A 2 -8.38 0.78 13.59
N LYS A 3 -9.32 -0.09 13.95
CA LYS A 3 -10.42 -0.51 13.07
C LYS A 3 -11.37 0.65 12.72
N ALA A 4 -11.62 1.57 13.66
CA ALA A 4 -12.45 2.75 13.41
C ALA A 4 -11.73 3.73 12.48
N MET A 5 -10.41 3.90 12.65
CA MET A 5 -9.60 4.70 11.73
C MET A 5 -9.63 4.14 10.31
N LEU A 6 -9.42 2.83 10.14
CA LEU A 6 -9.49 2.16 8.85
C LEU A 6 -10.86 2.37 8.18
N SER A 7 -11.95 2.19 8.92
CA SER A 7 -13.30 2.42 8.40
C SER A 7 -13.53 3.86 7.92
N ARG A 8 -12.99 4.85 8.63
CA ARG A 8 -13.08 6.27 8.23
C ARG A 8 -12.29 6.53 6.94
N VAL A 9 -11.09 5.97 6.81
CA VAL A 9 -10.26 6.11 5.61
C VAL A 9 -10.94 5.45 4.40
N VAL A 10 -11.41 4.21 4.55
CA VAL A 10 -12.17 3.51 3.49
C VAL A 10 -13.37 4.34 3.05
N SER A 11 -14.15 4.87 4.00
CA SER A 11 -15.31 5.71 3.67
C SER A 11 -14.93 6.97 2.91
N LYS A 12 -13.79 7.60 3.25
CA LYS A 12 -13.27 8.77 2.55
C LYS A 12 -12.81 8.43 1.13
N LEU A 13 -12.09 7.33 0.97
CA LEU A 13 -11.61 6.88 -0.35
C LEU A 13 -12.77 6.51 -1.28
N ALA A 14 -13.83 5.90 -0.75
CA ALA A 14 -15.04 5.60 -1.52
C ALA A 14 -15.75 6.89 -1.96
N LYS A 15 -15.87 7.89 -1.08
CA LYS A 15 -16.44 9.21 -1.42
C LYS A 15 -15.64 9.97 -2.48
N LEU A 16 -14.33 9.74 -2.55
CA LEU A 16 -13.45 10.32 -3.58
C LEU A 16 -13.42 9.49 -4.87
N GLU A 17 -14.14 8.37 -4.89
CA GLU A 17 -14.22 7.42 -6.01
C GLU A 17 -12.87 6.76 -6.33
N TYR A 18 -11.98 6.64 -5.36
CA TYR A 18 -10.70 5.94 -5.51
C TYR A 18 -10.82 4.43 -5.26
N ILE A 19 -11.87 4.01 -4.56
CA ILE A 19 -12.18 2.60 -4.33
C ILE A 19 -13.64 2.33 -4.63
N GLU A 20 -13.95 1.08 -4.91
CA GLU A 20 -15.30 0.55 -5.09
C GLU A 20 -15.47 -0.75 -4.31
N PHE A 21 -16.73 -1.11 -4.05
CA PHE A 21 -17.09 -2.34 -3.36
C PHE A 21 -17.57 -3.37 -4.37
N LEU A 22 -16.93 -4.54 -4.41
CA LEU A 22 -17.39 -5.66 -5.23
C LEU A 22 -18.56 -6.36 -4.54
N LYS A 23 -19.43 -6.98 -5.34
CA LYS A 23 -20.47 -7.86 -4.80
C LYS A 23 -19.81 -9.11 -4.22
N ALA A 24 -20.11 -9.38 -2.96
CA ALA A 24 -19.76 -10.62 -2.29
C ALA A 24 -20.99 -11.52 -2.20
N ASP A 25 -20.77 -12.84 -2.07
CA ASP A 25 -21.84 -13.82 -1.89
C ASP A 25 -22.53 -13.65 -0.52
N ASP A 26 -21.76 -13.34 0.53
CA ASP A 26 -22.28 -12.89 1.82
C ASP A 26 -22.44 -11.36 1.85
N LYS A 27 -23.65 -10.87 2.12
CA LYS A 27 -23.97 -9.42 2.20
C LYS A 27 -23.23 -8.69 3.34
N ARG A 28 -22.65 -9.42 4.29
CA ARG A 28 -21.84 -8.86 5.39
C ARG A 28 -20.39 -8.62 4.98
N GLU A 29 -19.95 -9.28 3.91
CA GLU A 29 -18.61 -9.08 3.36
C GLU A 29 -18.57 -7.85 2.47
N LYS A 30 -17.50 -7.07 2.63
CA LYS A 30 -17.21 -5.90 1.81
C LYS A 30 -15.84 -6.10 1.18
N ILE A 31 -15.83 -6.52 -0.07
CA ILE A 31 -14.60 -6.65 -0.85
C ILE A 31 -14.31 -5.27 -1.47
N ILE A 32 -13.13 -4.72 -1.15
CA ILE A 32 -12.70 -3.39 -1.60
C ILE A 32 -11.69 -3.57 -2.72
N THR A 33 -11.84 -2.81 -3.81
CA THR A 33 -10.85 -2.73 -4.88
C THR A 33 -10.62 -1.28 -5.30
N LEU A 34 -9.48 -1.00 -5.94
CA LEU A 34 -9.25 0.28 -6.59
C LEU A 34 -10.17 0.43 -7.81
N SER A 35 -10.82 1.59 -7.91
CA SER A 35 -11.51 2.00 -9.14
C SER A 35 -10.51 2.34 -10.24
N ALA A 36 -10.96 2.66 -11.45
CA ALA A 36 -10.09 3.15 -12.52
C ALA A 36 -9.29 4.41 -12.08
N LYS A 37 -9.99 5.41 -11.54
CA LYS A 37 -9.40 6.63 -10.97
C LYS A 37 -8.44 6.32 -9.82
N GLY A 38 -8.79 5.36 -8.97
CA GLY A 38 -7.94 4.90 -7.88
C GLY A 38 -6.63 4.29 -8.36
N LYS A 39 -6.68 3.50 -9.45
CA LYS A 39 -5.49 2.91 -10.08
C LYS A 39 -4.57 3.99 -10.62
N GLU A 40 -5.11 5.00 -11.32
CA GLU A 40 -4.31 6.12 -11.84
C GLU A 40 -3.54 6.86 -10.73
N ILE A 41 -4.24 7.24 -9.65
CA ILE A 41 -3.63 7.90 -8.50
C ILE A 41 -2.62 6.98 -7.80
N TYR A 42 -2.94 5.70 -7.65
CA TYR A 42 -2.01 4.72 -7.09
C TYR A 42 -0.73 4.63 -7.91
N PHE A 43 -0.83 4.57 -9.24
CA PHE A 43 0.35 4.51 -10.11
C PHE A 43 1.21 5.77 -10.00
N ASP A 44 0.62 6.96 -10.06
CA ASP A 44 1.37 8.23 -9.91
C ASP A 44 2.08 8.30 -8.54
N ALA A 45 1.37 7.96 -7.46
CA ALA A 45 1.95 7.95 -6.12
C ALA A 45 3.07 6.89 -5.99
N ASN A 46 2.84 5.67 -6.48
CA ASN A 46 3.80 4.58 -6.37
C ASN A 46 5.09 4.91 -7.13
N VAL A 47 5.02 5.49 -8.33
CA VAL A 47 6.22 5.92 -9.07
C VAL A 47 7.06 6.89 -8.23
N ARG A 48 6.44 7.90 -7.61
CA ARG A 48 7.14 8.87 -6.76
C ARG A 48 7.73 8.24 -5.51
N ILE A 49 6.97 7.35 -4.85
CA ILE A 49 7.44 6.63 -3.66
C ILE A 49 8.66 5.77 -4.02
N ARG A 50 8.60 5.01 -5.12
CA ARG A 50 9.71 4.14 -5.56
C ARG A 50 10.94 4.93 -5.95
N GLN A 51 10.76 6.07 -6.60
CA GLN A 51 11.85 6.96 -6.92
C GLN A 51 12.52 7.51 -5.65
N TYR A 52 11.73 7.96 -4.68
CA TYR A 52 12.23 8.43 -3.40
C TYR A 52 12.94 7.32 -2.59
N GLU A 53 12.37 6.10 -2.54
CA GLU A 53 13.00 4.94 -1.90
C GLU A 53 14.36 4.62 -2.54
N LYS A 54 14.44 4.66 -3.87
CA LYS A 54 15.70 4.45 -4.59
C LYS A 54 16.74 5.51 -4.24
N GLU A 55 16.36 6.79 -4.26
CA GLU A 55 17.27 7.90 -3.92
C GLU A 55 17.84 7.78 -2.50
N ILE A 56 17.04 7.32 -1.54
CA ILE A 56 17.52 7.06 -0.18
C ILE A 56 18.52 5.91 -0.16
N LEU A 57 18.27 4.83 -0.91
CA LEU A 57 19.11 3.64 -0.94
C LEU A 57 20.39 3.80 -1.77
N ASP A 58 20.44 4.78 -2.67
CA ASP A 58 21.61 5.07 -3.52
C ASP A 58 22.87 5.46 -2.72
N ILE A 59 22.74 5.80 -1.43
CA ILE A 59 23.90 5.99 -0.53
C ILE A 59 24.63 4.68 -0.19
N LEU A 60 23.97 3.54 -0.37
CA LEU A 60 24.48 2.21 -0.07
C LEU A 60 24.96 1.52 -1.35
N LYS A 61 26.04 0.75 -1.25
CA LYS A 61 26.44 -0.19 -2.31
C LYS A 61 25.41 -1.32 -2.40
N GLN A 62 25.32 -1.95 -3.58
CA GLN A 62 24.39 -3.06 -3.82
C GLN A 62 24.49 -4.16 -2.74
N ASP A 63 25.72 -4.59 -2.40
CA ASP A 63 25.93 -5.61 -1.36
C ASP A 63 25.36 -5.22 0.01
N ASP A 64 25.35 -3.92 0.34
CA ASP A 64 24.81 -3.42 1.60
C ASP A 64 23.28 -3.27 1.53
N GLN A 65 22.73 -2.92 0.37
CA GLN A 65 21.28 -2.99 0.13
C GLN A 65 20.75 -4.43 0.28
N ASP A 66 21.48 -5.42 -0.25
CA ASP A 66 21.11 -6.83 -0.15
C ASP A 66 21.15 -7.35 1.29
N LYS A 67 22.14 -6.90 2.08
CA LYS A 67 22.21 -7.21 3.53
C LYS A 67 21.05 -6.56 4.28
N LEU A 68 20.73 -5.30 3.97
CA LEU A 68 19.62 -4.59 4.58
C LEU A 68 18.29 -5.33 4.32
N LEU A 69 18.06 -5.78 3.08
CA LEU A 69 16.85 -6.52 2.72
C LEU A 69 16.72 -7.81 3.56
N LYS A 70 17.79 -8.60 3.68
CA LYS A 70 17.79 -9.83 4.50
C LYS A 70 17.49 -9.55 5.98
N LEU A 71 18.01 -8.44 6.52
CA LEU A 71 17.75 -8.04 7.90
C LEU A 71 16.28 -7.64 8.10
N LEU A 72 15.71 -6.90 7.16
CA LEU A 72 14.29 -6.51 7.19
C LEU A 72 13.38 -7.74 7.12
N ASP A 73 13.69 -8.71 6.26
CA ASP A 73 12.94 -9.97 6.16
C ASP A 73 12.98 -10.74 7.49
N TYR A 74 14.17 -10.86 8.10
CA TYR A 74 14.33 -11.53 9.39
C TYR A 74 13.54 -10.86 10.52
N ILE A 75 13.48 -9.52 10.54
CA ILE A 75 12.67 -8.77 11.52
C ILE A 75 11.17 -9.01 11.28
N ASN A 76 10.72 -8.97 10.02
CA ASN A 76 9.32 -9.19 9.69
C ASN A 76 8.84 -10.61 10.05
N GLU A 77 9.68 -11.63 9.95
CA GLU A 77 9.33 -12.99 10.41
C GLU A 77 9.12 -13.10 11.93
N LYS A 78 9.58 -12.11 12.71
CA LYS A 78 9.51 -12.11 14.18
C LYS A 78 8.38 -11.25 14.74
N ILE A 79 7.66 -10.50 13.91
CA ILE A 79 6.57 -9.59 14.28
C ILE A 79 5.23 -10.20 13.86
#